data_AF-A0A7D9D739-F1
#
_entry.id   AF-A0A7D9D739-F1
#
_cell.length_a   1.000
_cell.length_b   1.000
_cell.length_c   1.000
_cell.angle_alpha   90.00
_cell.angle_beta   90.00
_cell.angle_gamma   90.00
#
_symmetry.space_group_name_H-M   'P 1'
#
loop_
_entity.id
_entity.type
_entity.pdbx_description
1 polymer ?
#
loop_
_entity_poly.entity_id
_entity_poly.type
_entity_poly.pdbx_seq_one_letter_code
_entity_poly.pdbx_strand_id
1 'polypeptide(L)'
;MSSISGQHNTKLTTEVLKGIRNEECFKSFFQTILKKKEALKDISESRVPRKRKAPARYEVGEGEPWYPETSEDLYRKIYYEALDLIVSAINERFDQPSFKAYAKLEALLLKSLKSEDISYEMAFVKEVYHQDIKVEFLIPQLEIFKVLMKGKKLEYFAEALDAVKNLDHNTQQMISEVLTICKLLLVNPATSANW
;
A
#
# COMPACT_ATOMS: atom_id res chain seq x y z
N MET A 1 -0.73 7.51 -9.23
CA MET A 1 0.34 6.65 -8.68
C MET A 1 0.17 5.26 -9.24
N SER A 2 1.26 4.64 -9.66
CA SER A 2 1.28 3.25 -10.16
C SER A 2 1.07 2.26 -9.01
N SER A 3 0.44 1.11 -9.24
CA SER A 3 0.18 0.12 -8.19
C SER A 3 1.49 -0.41 -7.60
N ILE A 4 2.49 -0.64 -8.47
CA ILE A 4 3.84 -1.07 -8.06
C ILE A 4 4.52 0.01 -7.20
N SER A 5 4.45 1.27 -7.61
CA SER A 5 5.01 2.39 -6.82
C SER A 5 4.30 2.54 -5.46
N GLY A 6 2.99 2.30 -5.42
CA GLY A 6 2.20 2.32 -4.18
C GLY A 6 2.68 1.25 -3.19
N GLN A 7 2.82 0.01 -3.64
CA GLN A 7 3.35 -1.08 -2.80
C GLN A 7 4.77 -0.79 -2.28
N HIS A 8 5.64 -0.23 -3.13
CA HIS A 8 7.00 0.12 -2.73
C HIS A 8 7.02 1.21 -1.64
N ASN A 9 6.29 2.31 -1.84
CA ASN A 9 6.18 3.40 -0.87
C ASN A 9 5.58 2.92 0.45
N THR A 10 4.60 2.01 0.38
CA THR A 10 3.98 1.37 1.54
C THR A 10 5.03 0.62 2.35
N LYS A 11 5.84 -0.23 1.71
CA LYS A 11 6.91 -0.99 2.38
C LYS A 11 7.89 -0.06 3.08
N LEU A 12 8.43 0.93 2.37
CA LEU A 12 9.35 1.92 2.95
C LEU A 12 8.73 2.64 4.15
N THR A 13 7.48 3.07 4.03
CA THR A 13 6.78 3.77 5.13
C THR A 13 6.60 2.83 6.33
N THR A 14 6.19 1.58 6.12
CA THR A 14 6.02 0.61 7.20
C THR A 14 7.35 0.24 7.86
N GLU A 15 8.45 0.18 7.12
CA GLU A 15 9.79 -0.06 7.67
C GLU A 15 10.24 1.09 8.56
N VAL A 16 10.05 2.34 8.12
CA VAL A 16 10.34 3.53 8.93
C VAL A 16 9.47 3.55 10.20
N LEU A 17 8.16 3.29 10.07
CA LEU A 17 7.23 3.27 11.22
C LEU A 17 7.57 2.17 12.22
N LYS A 18 8.02 0.99 11.75
CA LYS A 18 8.53 -0.07 12.63
C LYS A 18 9.86 0.32 13.28
N GLY A 19 10.72 1.05 12.57
CA GLY A 19 12.00 1.54 13.08
C GLY A 19 11.85 2.55 14.23
N ILE A 20 10.85 3.44 14.16
CA ILE A 20 10.55 4.41 15.23
C ILE A 20 9.82 3.80 16.44
N ARG A 21 9.40 2.54 16.35
CA ARG A 21 8.79 1.77 17.44
C ARG A 21 9.87 1.22 18.37
N ASN A 22 10.69 2.10 18.92
CA ASN A 22 11.73 1.76 19.88
C ASN A 22 11.70 2.72 21.09
N GLU A 23 12.36 2.30 22.17
CA GLU A 23 12.34 3.06 23.43
C GLU A 23 13.06 4.41 23.32
N GLU A 24 14.11 4.50 22.49
CA GLU A 24 14.91 5.71 22.32
C GLU A 24 14.14 6.82 21.57
N CYS A 25 13.43 6.46 20.49
CA CYS A 25 12.55 7.35 19.76
C CYS A 25 11.37 7.78 20.63
N PHE A 26 10.78 6.87 21.42
CA PHE A 26 9.73 7.24 22.37
C PHE A 26 10.25 8.27 23.40
N LYS A 27 11.40 8.01 24.04
CA LYS A 27 11.97 8.91 25.05
C LYS A 27 12.28 10.30 24.48
N SER A 28 12.91 10.37 23.31
CA SER A 28 13.21 11.64 22.65
C SER A 28 11.94 12.42 22.27
N PHE A 29 10.91 11.72 21.79
CA PHE A 29 9.60 12.30 21.50
C PHE A 29 8.92 12.82 22.78
N PHE A 30 8.88 12.01 23.83
CA PHE A 30 8.26 12.36 25.10
C PHE A 30 8.94 13.56 25.77
N GLN A 31 10.28 13.60 25.78
CA GLN A 31 11.05 14.75 26.27
C GLN A 31 10.77 16.03 25.47
N THR A 32 10.60 15.92 24.16
CA THR A 32 10.24 17.07 23.31
C THR A 32 8.86 17.62 23.68
N ILE A 33 7.89 16.74 23.98
CA ILE A 33 6.57 17.14 24.46
C ILE A 33 6.66 17.81 25.82
N LEU A 34 7.45 17.27 26.76
CA LEU A 34 7.63 17.87 28.08
C LEU A 34 8.21 19.29 27.98
N LYS A 35 9.22 19.51 27.14
CA LYS A 35 9.77 20.86 26.87
C LYS A 35 8.72 21.82 26.29
N LYS A 36 7.86 21.33 25.39
CA LYS A 36 6.76 22.13 24.82
C LYS A 36 5.69 22.44 25.87
N LYS A 37 5.40 21.51 26.77
CA LYS A 37 4.47 21.71 27.89
C LYS A 37 4.99 22.81 28.83
N GLU A 38 6.28 22.82 29.16
CA GLU A 38 6.89 23.88 29.99
C GLU A 38 6.73 25.28 29.36
N ALA A 39 6.75 25.38 28.03
CA ALA A 39 6.50 26.63 27.32
C ALA A 39 5.03 27.07 27.35
N LEU A 40 4.09 26.13 27.58
CA LEU A 40 2.64 26.36 27.58
C LEU A 40 2.10 26.30 29.02
N LYS A 41 2.01 27.47 29.68
CA LYS A 41 1.66 27.59 31.11
C LYS A 41 0.29 27.02 31.53
N ASP A 42 -0.62 26.79 30.59
CA ASP A 42 -2.01 26.40 30.89
C ASP A 42 -2.28 24.88 30.85
N ILE A 43 -1.25 24.04 30.68
CA ILE A 43 -1.44 22.59 30.55
C ILE A 43 -1.18 21.88 31.89
N SER A 44 -2.24 21.25 32.43
CA SER A 44 -2.16 20.45 33.64
C SER A 44 -1.24 19.22 33.51
N GLU A 45 -0.77 18.71 34.65
CA GLU A 45 0.02 17.46 34.69
C GLU A 45 -0.76 16.22 34.23
N SER A 46 -0.04 15.30 33.60
CA SER A 46 -0.56 14.03 33.14
C SER A 46 -0.90 13.13 34.33
N ARG A 47 -2.12 12.60 34.35
CA ARG A 47 -2.61 11.71 35.41
C ARG A 47 -2.80 10.31 34.89
N VAL A 48 -2.39 9.33 35.68
CA VAL A 48 -2.62 7.91 35.37
C VAL A 48 -4.11 7.59 35.63
N PRO A 49 -4.76 6.83 34.73
CA PRO A 49 -6.14 6.38 34.93
C PRO A 49 -6.29 5.63 36.26
N ARG A 50 -7.46 5.80 36.91
CA ARG A 50 -7.79 5.02 38.10
C ARG A 50 -7.83 3.54 37.75
N LYS A 51 -7.16 2.68 38.53
CA LYS A 51 -7.24 1.23 38.40
C LYS A 51 -8.71 0.78 38.55
N ARG A 52 -9.25 0.12 37.52
CA ARG A 52 -10.60 -0.46 37.55
C ARG A 52 -10.47 -1.97 37.38
N LYS A 53 -11.08 -2.72 38.31
CA LYS A 53 -11.21 -4.17 38.17
C LYS A 53 -12.22 -4.48 37.06
N ALA A 54 -11.90 -5.41 36.18
CA ALA A 54 -12.86 -5.92 35.20
C ALA A 54 -14.05 -6.57 35.91
N PRO A 55 -15.29 -6.45 35.39
CA PRO A 55 -16.41 -7.17 35.96
C PRO A 55 -16.16 -8.68 35.93
N ALA A 56 -16.56 -9.41 36.98
CA ALA A 56 -16.27 -10.84 37.14
C ALA A 56 -16.72 -11.73 35.96
N ARG A 57 -17.73 -11.30 35.20
CA ARG A 57 -18.21 -12.01 33.99
C ARG A 57 -17.22 -11.97 32.82
N TYR A 58 -16.25 -11.05 32.85
CA TYR A 58 -15.24 -10.84 31.82
C TYR A 58 -13.81 -11.08 32.34
N GLU A 59 -13.65 -11.58 33.58
CA GLU A 59 -12.35 -12.06 34.05
C GLU A 59 -12.00 -13.35 33.29
N VAL A 60 -11.02 -13.26 32.39
CA VAL A 60 -10.50 -14.39 31.63
C VAL A 60 -9.08 -14.68 32.11
N GLY A 61 -8.88 -15.84 32.75
CA GLY A 61 -7.59 -16.28 33.31
C GLY A 61 -7.34 -15.84 34.76
N GLU A 62 -6.28 -16.39 35.36
CA GLU A 62 -5.86 -16.13 36.76
C GLU A 62 -4.73 -15.09 36.88
N GLY A 63 -4.27 -14.51 35.77
CA GLY A 63 -3.17 -13.56 35.77
C GLY A 63 -3.54 -12.18 36.32
N GLU A 64 -2.61 -11.54 37.02
CA GLU A 64 -2.80 -10.16 37.48
C GLU A 64 -2.91 -9.19 36.29
N PRO A 65 -3.91 -8.28 36.26
CA PRO A 65 -4.04 -7.31 35.18
C PRO A 65 -2.88 -6.31 35.20
N TRP A 66 -2.34 -6.01 34.02
CA TRP A 66 -1.33 -4.96 33.87
C TRP A 66 -1.95 -3.57 33.97
N TYR A 67 -1.34 -2.69 34.76
CA TYR A 67 -1.70 -1.27 34.88
C TYR A 67 -0.45 -0.41 34.71
N PRO A 68 -0.53 0.73 33.98
CA PRO A 68 0.58 1.67 33.91
C PRO A 68 0.84 2.28 35.30
N GLU A 69 2.09 2.28 35.72
CA GLU A 69 2.51 2.86 37.01
C GLU A 69 2.76 4.36 36.87
N THR A 70 3.35 4.76 35.74
CA THR A 70 3.69 6.16 35.45
C THR A 70 2.86 6.69 34.27
N SER A 71 2.66 8.00 34.22
CA SER A 71 2.04 8.64 33.04
C SER A 71 2.86 8.41 31.77
N GLU A 72 4.19 8.29 31.89
CA GLU A 72 5.09 7.90 30.80
C GLU A 72 4.76 6.49 30.28
N ASP A 73 4.52 5.50 31.16
CA ASP A 73 4.17 4.13 30.75
C ASP A 73 2.84 4.09 29.98
N LEU A 74 1.88 4.91 30.40
CA LEU A 74 0.60 5.05 29.71
C LEU A 74 0.80 5.60 28.29
N TYR A 75 1.55 6.69 28.14
CA TYR A 75 1.79 7.28 26.83
C TYR A 75 2.70 6.43 25.95
N ARG A 76 3.61 5.65 26.54
CA ARG A 76 4.40 4.65 25.83
C ARG A 76 3.50 3.59 25.21
N LYS A 77 2.52 3.08 25.96
CA LYS A 77 1.53 2.14 25.43
C LYS A 77 0.77 2.76 24.26
N ILE A 78 0.23 3.98 24.44
CA ILE A 78 -0.54 4.67 23.39
C ILE A 78 0.32 4.93 22.15
N TYR A 79 1.58 5.31 22.33
CA TYR A 79 2.52 5.54 21.24
C TYR A 79 2.75 4.27 20.41
N TYR A 80 3.03 3.14 21.05
CA TYR A 80 3.21 1.87 20.35
C TYR A 80 1.90 1.38 19.73
N GLU A 81 0.78 1.48 20.43
CA GLU A 81 -0.53 1.08 19.92
C GLU A 81 -0.94 1.90 18.69
N ALA A 82 -0.69 3.22 18.68
CA ALA A 82 -0.94 4.07 17.53
C ALA A 82 -0.06 3.67 16.33
N LEU A 83 1.23 3.42 16.54
CA LEU A 83 2.12 2.96 15.47
C LEU A 83 1.70 1.60 14.92
N ASP A 84 1.38 0.66 15.79
CA ASP A 84 0.95 -0.68 15.42
C ASP A 84 -0.36 -0.63 14.62
N LEU A 85 -1.31 0.22 15.03
CA LEU A 85 -2.57 0.44 14.31
C LEU A 85 -2.32 1.08 12.93
N ILE A 86 -1.49 2.12 12.85
CA ILE A 86 -1.16 2.77 11.57
C ILE A 86 -0.52 1.76 10.61
N VAL A 87 0.48 1.01 11.08
CA VAL A 87 1.15 -0.03 10.27
C VAL A 87 0.15 -1.09 9.84
N SER A 88 -0.73 -1.55 10.73
CA SER A 88 -1.76 -2.54 10.41
C SER A 88 -2.72 -2.02 9.34
N ALA A 89 -3.24 -0.80 9.49
CA ALA A 89 -4.18 -0.19 8.55
C ALA A 89 -3.54 0.03 7.17
N ILE A 90 -2.27 0.45 7.13
CA ILE A 90 -1.51 0.57 5.89
C ILE A 90 -1.37 -0.81 5.22
N ASN A 91 -0.97 -1.84 5.96
CA ASN A 91 -0.84 -3.18 5.40
C ASN A 91 -2.18 -3.72 4.90
N GLU A 92 -3.24 -3.61 5.68
CA GLU A 92 -4.58 -4.06 5.30
C GLU A 92 -5.09 -3.37 4.03
N ARG A 93 -4.80 -2.07 3.87
CA ARG A 93 -5.22 -1.32 2.68
C ARG A 93 -4.45 -1.70 1.43
N PHE A 94 -3.15 -1.95 1.52
CA PHE A 94 -2.29 -2.18 0.35
C PHE A 94 -2.02 -3.66 0.05
N ASP A 95 -2.28 -4.56 1.00
CA ASP A 95 -2.14 -6.03 0.84
C ASP A 95 -3.42 -6.70 0.33
N GLN A 96 -4.31 -5.93 -0.31
CA GLN A 96 -5.57 -6.44 -0.84
C GLN A 96 -5.36 -7.26 -2.12
N PRO A 97 -6.13 -8.35 -2.32
CA PRO A 97 -6.06 -9.16 -3.54
C PRO A 97 -6.26 -8.36 -4.83
N SER A 98 -7.17 -7.38 -4.80
CA SER A 98 -7.45 -6.47 -5.93
C SER A 98 -6.21 -5.65 -6.29
N PHE A 99 -5.53 -5.07 -5.30
CA PHE A 99 -4.31 -4.29 -5.52
C PHE A 99 -3.17 -5.16 -6.08
N LYS A 100 -3.03 -6.40 -5.59
CA LYS A 100 -2.09 -7.39 -6.14
C LYS A 100 -2.42 -7.75 -7.59
N ALA A 101 -3.70 -7.87 -7.95
CA ALA A 101 -4.12 -8.13 -9.32
C ALA A 101 -3.69 -7.02 -10.28
N TYR A 102 -3.89 -5.75 -9.89
CA TYR A 102 -3.45 -4.62 -10.70
C TYR A 102 -1.93 -4.51 -10.79
N ALA A 103 -1.20 -4.79 -9.72
CA ALA A 103 0.26 -4.85 -9.76
C ALA A 103 0.76 -5.88 -10.78
N LYS A 104 0.09 -7.03 -10.92
CA LYS A 104 0.41 -8.05 -11.93
C LYS A 104 0.08 -7.57 -13.36
N LEU A 105 -1.06 -6.92 -13.56
CA LEU A 105 -1.43 -6.33 -14.86
C LEU A 105 -0.44 -5.23 -15.29
N GLU A 106 -0.04 -4.38 -14.35
CA GLU A 106 0.95 -3.35 -14.60
C GLU A 106 2.33 -3.97 -14.91
N ALA A 107 2.75 -4.97 -14.13
CA ALA A 107 4.00 -5.68 -14.35
C ALA A 107 4.02 -6.35 -15.73
N LEU A 108 2.90 -6.92 -16.19
CA LEU A 108 2.79 -7.51 -17.52
C LEU A 108 3.16 -6.53 -18.63
N LEU A 109 2.61 -5.31 -18.58
CA LEU A 109 2.89 -4.27 -19.56
C LEU A 109 4.35 -3.85 -19.51
N LEU A 110 4.88 -3.54 -18.33
CA LEU A 110 6.25 -3.02 -18.19
C LEU A 110 7.31 -4.09 -18.52
N LYS A 111 7.10 -5.34 -18.11
CA LYS A 111 7.99 -6.46 -18.43
C LYS A 111 8.01 -6.79 -19.92
N SER A 112 6.86 -6.72 -20.59
CA SER A 112 6.78 -6.93 -22.04
C SER A 112 7.65 -5.93 -22.82
N LEU A 113 7.68 -4.67 -22.39
CA LEU A 113 8.52 -3.63 -22.99
C LEU A 113 10.01 -3.90 -22.78
N LYS A 114 10.38 -4.48 -21.64
CA LYS A 114 11.76 -4.83 -21.28
C LYS A 114 12.22 -6.18 -21.84
N SER A 115 11.34 -6.95 -22.48
CA SER A 115 11.62 -8.33 -22.91
C SER A 115 11.95 -9.27 -21.74
N GLU A 116 11.37 -9.00 -20.57
CA GLU A 116 11.50 -9.89 -19.40
C GLU A 116 10.49 -11.04 -19.50
N ASP A 117 10.68 -12.08 -18.68
CA ASP A 117 9.72 -13.19 -18.60
C ASP A 117 8.38 -12.71 -18.01
N ILE A 118 7.32 -12.94 -18.78
CA ILE A 118 5.92 -12.59 -18.47
C ILE A 118 5.04 -13.81 -18.21
N SER A 119 5.60 -15.01 -18.15
CA SER A 119 4.85 -16.26 -18.05
C SER A 119 3.92 -16.30 -16.83
N TYR A 120 4.40 -15.77 -15.70
CA TYR A 120 3.64 -15.71 -14.44
C TYR A 120 2.44 -14.76 -14.55
N GLU A 121 2.65 -13.54 -15.04
CA GLU A 121 1.60 -12.55 -15.21
C GLU A 121 0.57 -12.99 -16.27
N MET A 122 1.04 -13.64 -17.34
CA MET A 122 0.18 -14.17 -18.40
C MET A 122 -0.73 -15.30 -17.89
N ALA A 123 -0.19 -16.22 -17.08
CA ALA A 123 -0.99 -17.26 -16.44
C ALA A 123 -2.08 -16.65 -15.55
N PHE A 124 -1.75 -15.60 -14.79
CA PHE A 124 -2.70 -14.88 -13.96
C PHE A 124 -3.82 -14.21 -14.78
N VAL A 125 -3.50 -13.54 -15.89
CA VAL A 125 -4.51 -12.95 -16.79
C VAL A 125 -5.43 -14.02 -17.36
N LYS A 126 -4.86 -15.17 -17.77
CA LYS A 126 -5.63 -16.30 -18.29
C LYS A 126 -6.55 -16.93 -17.25
N GLU A 127 -6.20 -16.89 -15.98
CA GLU A 127 -7.05 -17.41 -14.92
C GLU A 127 -8.16 -16.41 -14.54
N VAL A 128 -7.77 -15.17 -14.25
CA VAL A 128 -8.65 -14.19 -13.60
C VAL A 128 -9.44 -13.33 -14.58
N TYR A 129 -8.86 -13.00 -15.74
CA TYR A 129 -9.42 -12.04 -16.70
C TYR A 129 -9.78 -12.67 -18.06
N HIS A 130 -9.95 -14.00 -18.13
CA HIS A 130 -10.23 -14.70 -19.40
C HIS A 130 -11.51 -14.25 -20.12
N GLN A 131 -12.46 -13.66 -19.40
CA GLN A 131 -13.71 -13.13 -19.98
C GLN A 131 -13.52 -11.73 -20.56
N ASP A 132 -12.63 -10.94 -19.96
CA ASP A 132 -12.40 -9.54 -20.34
C ASP A 132 -11.26 -9.40 -21.35
N ILE A 133 -10.28 -10.30 -21.31
CA ILE A 133 -9.06 -10.24 -22.11
C ILE A 133 -8.87 -11.54 -22.89
N LYS A 134 -8.76 -11.42 -24.21
CA LYS A 134 -8.51 -12.54 -25.11
C LYS A 134 -7.02 -12.81 -25.20
N VAL A 135 -6.56 -13.76 -24.38
CA VAL A 135 -5.12 -14.12 -24.25
C VAL A 135 -4.47 -14.47 -25.59
N GLU A 136 -5.21 -15.11 -26.50
CA GLU A 136 -4.74 -15.47 -27.85
C GLU A 136 -4.32 -14.26 -28.68
N PHE A 137 -5.02 -13.13 -28.51
CA PHE A 137 -4.67 -11.87 -29.17
C PHE A 137 -3.69 -11.04 -28.35
N LEU A 138 -3.71 -11.16 -27.02
CA LEU A 138 -2.83 -10.37 -26.16
C LEU A 138 -1.35 -10.65 -26.45
N ILE A 139 -0.95 -11.91 -26.64
CA ILE A 139 0.46 -12.28 -26.88
C ILE A 139 1.06 -11.55 -28.10
N PRO A 140 0.48 -11.66 -29.32
CA PRO A 140 1.00 -10.93 -30.47
C PRO A 140 0.87 -9.41 -30.32
N GLN A 141 -0.16 -8.93 -29.61
CA GLN A 141 -0.33 -7.49 -29.37
C GLN A 141 0.73 -6.91 -28.43
N LEU A 142 1.24 -7.67 -27.46
CA LEU A 142 2.35 -7.23 -26.59
C LEU A 142 3.64 -7.04 -27.39
N GLU A 143 3.90 -7.87 -28.41
CA GLU A 143 5.03 -7.69 -29.32
C GLU A 143 4.86 -6.44 -30.20
N ILE A 144 3.65 -6.22 -30.74
CA ILE A 144 3.35 -4.99 -31.48
C ILE A 144 3.52 -3.76 -30.58
N PHE A 145 2.98 -3.81 -29.36
CA PHE A 145 3.08 -2.76 -28.36
C PHE A 145 4.55 -2.41 -28.07
N LYS A 146 5.41 -3.41 -27.88
CA LYS A 146 6.85 -3.22 -27.72
C LYS A 146 7.49 -2.53 -28.92
N VAL A 147 7.12 -2.89 -30.15
CA VAL A 147 7.63 -2.22 -31.36
C VAL A 147 7.18 -0.76 -31.42
N LEU A 148 5.91 -0.47 -31.11
CA LEU A 148 5.34 0.88 -31.10
C LEU A 148 5.95 1.79 -30.03
N MET A 149 6.43 1.20 -28.93
CA MET A 149 7.05 1.91 -27.82
C MET A 149 8.57 1.99 -27.91
N LYS A 150 9.17 1.43 -28.97
CA LYS A 150 10.63 1.43 -29.16
C LYS A 150 11.19 2.84 -29.16
N GLY A 151 12.26 3.05 -28.38
CA GLY A 151 12.93 4.35 -28.25
C GLY A 151 12.28 5.30 -27.24
N LYS A 152 11.12 4.95 -26.67
CA LYS A 152 10.55 5.66 -25.51
C LYS A 152 11.11 5.06 -24.23
N LYS A 153 11.51 5.93 -23.29
CA LYS A 153 11.88 5.50 -21.95
C LYS A 153 10.60 5.38 -21.13
N LEU A 154 10.14 4.14 -20.92
CA LEU A 154 8.91 3.83 -20.21
C LEU A 154 9.26 3.01 -18.95
N GLU A 155 9.44 3.71 -17.83
CA GLU A 155 9.71 3.10 -16.52
C GLU A 155 8.43 2.90 -15.71
N TYR A 156 7.41 3.75 -15.93
CA TYR A 156 6.18 3.75 -15.15
C TYR A 156 4.93 3.59 -16.03
N PHE A 157 3.85 3.05 -15.45
CA PHE A 157 2.58 2.90 -16.15
C PHE A 157 2.02 4.23 -16.71
N ALA A 158 2.22 5.35 -16.01
CA ALA A 158 1.74 6.65 -16.48
C ALA A 158 2.35 7.03 -17.84
N GLU A 159 3.65 6.77 -18.02
CA GLU A 159 4.36 7.04 -19.27
C GLU A 159 3.87 6.12 -20.39
N ALA A 160 3.67 4.82 -20.07
CA ALA A 160 3.12 3.86 -21.03
C ALA A 160 1.69 4.26 -21.45
N LEU A 161 0.86 4.71 -20.51
CA LEU A 161 -0.49 5.16 -20.77
C LEU A 161 -0.51 6.40 -21.67
N ASP A 162 0.33 7.41 -21.38
CA ASP A 162 0.41 8.61 -22.20
C ASP A 162 0.93 8.28 -23.59
N ALA A 163 1.90 7.38 -23.70
CA ALA A 163 2.42 6.93 -24.98
C ALA A 163 1.35 6.21 -25.82
N VAL A 164 0.45 5.45 -25.19
CA VAL A 164 -0.68 4.77 -25.86
C VAL A 164 -1.78 5.75 -26.26
N LYS A 165 -2.10 6.72 -25.40
CA LYS A 165 -3.10 7.77 -25.71
C LYS A 165 -2.72 8.62 -26.92
N ASN A 166 -1.42 8.82 -27.12
CA ASN A 166 -0.89 9.62 -28.23
C ASN A 166 -0.79 8.84 -29.56
N LEU A 167 -1.13 7.54 -29.59
CA LEU A 167 -1.23 6.78 -30.83
C LEU A 167 -2.52 7.16 -31.58
N ASP A 168 -2.50 7.07 -32.92
CA ASP A 168 -3.70 7.21 -33.72
C ASP A 168 -4.67 6.03 -33.50
N HIS A 169 -5.94 6.25 -33.87
CA HIS A 169 -7.00 5.27 -33.63
C HIS A 169 -6.74 3.90 -34.28
N ASN A 170 -6.16 3.86 -35.48
CA ASN A 170 -5.91 2.59 -36.17
C ASN A 170 -4.82 1.81 -35.45
N THR A 171 -3.74 2.48 -35.06
CA THR A 171 -2.67 1.86 -34.26
C THR A 171 -3.17 1.41 -32.89
N GLN A 172 -4.07 2.17 -32.26
CA GLN A 172 -4.75 1.77 -31.03
C GLN A 172 -5.56 0.47 -31.21
N GLN A 173 -6.29 0.32 -32.31
CA GLN A 173 -7.03 -0.91 -32.61
C GLN A 173 -6.13 -2.15 -32.77
N MET A 174 -4.88 -1.97 -33.24
CA MET A 174 -3.92 -3.07 -33.35
C MET A 174 -3.48 -3.63 -31.98
N ILE A 175 -3.69 -2.89 -30.89
CA ILE A 175 -3.33 -3.28 -29.52
C ILE A 175 -4.55 -3.22 -28.58
N SER A 176 -5.70 -3.67 -29.07
CA SER A 176 -6.99 -3.59 -28.37
C SER A 176 -7.00 -4.23 -26.97
N GLU A 177 -6.36 -5.38 -26.78
CA GLU A 177 -6.28 -6.08 -25.49
C GLU A 177 -5.36 -5.33 -24.52
N VAL A 178 -4.26 -4.75 -25.03
CA VAL A 178 -3.39 -3.87 -24.24
C VAL A 178 -4.16 -2.62 -23.78
N LEU A 179 -5.01 -2.06 -24.63
CA LEU A 179 -5.89 -0.96 -24.25
C LEU A 179 -6.91 -1.37 -23.19
N THR A 180 -7.46 -2.57 -23.27
CA THR A 180 -8.34 -3.11 -22.22
C THR A 180 -7.61 -3.18 -20.89
N ILE A 181 -6.36 -3.67 -20.86
CA ILE A 181 -5.53 -3.67 -19.63
C ILE A 181 -5.30 -2.24 -19.12
N CYS A 182 -4.95 -1.29 -19.98
CA CYS A 182 -4.78 0.11 -19.60
C CYS A 182 -6.07 0.70 -19.00
N LYS A 183 -7.24 0.37 -19.57
CA LYS A 183 -8.54 0.79 -19.05
C LYS A 183 -8.84 0.16 -17.69
N LEU A 184 -8.58 -1.14 -17.52
CA LEU A 184 -8.75 -1.84 -16.23
C LEU A 184 -7.88 -1.19 -15.14
N LEU A 185 -6.62 -0.84 -15.47
CA LEU A 185 -5.72 -0.14 -14.56
C LEU A 185 -6.19 1.29 -14.23
N LEU A 186 -6.88 1.97 -15.16
CA LEU A 186 -7.43 3.32 -14.97
C LEU A 186 -8.74 3.36 -14.19
N VAL A 187 -9.56 2.33 -14.30
CA VAL A 187 -10.86 2.25 -13.60
C VAL A 187 -10.66 1.99 -12.10
N ASN A 188 -9.43 1.72 -11.65
CA ASN A 188 -9.10 1.58 -10.23
C ASN A 188 -9.56 2.82 -9.43
N PRO A 189 -10.61 2.69 -8.62
CA PRO A 189 -10.91 3.70 -7.63
C PRO A 189 -9.85 3.57 -6.55
N ALA A 190 -9.17 4.66 -6.18
CA ALA A 190 -8.46 4.72 -4.89
C ALA A 190 -9.38 4.37 -3.68
N THR A 191 -10.68 4.22 -3.94
CA THR A 191 -11.79 3.83 -3.07
C THR A 191 -12.22 2.35 -3.17
N SER A 192 -11.64 1.48 -4.02
CA SER A 192 -11.96 0.04 -4.00
C SER A 192 -11.35 -0.71 -2.81
N ALA A 193 -10.61 0.00 -1.95
CA ALA A 193 -10.39 -0.41 -0.58
C ALA A 193 -11.72 -0.27 0.17
N ASN A 194 -12.56 -1.30 0.05
CA ASN A 194 -13.78 -1.40 0.85
C ASN A 194 -13.39 -1.47 2.34
N TRP A 195 -14.10 -0.70 3.15
CA TRP A 195 -14.06 -0.69 4.61
C TRP A 195 -14.78 -1.90 5.18
#